data_AF-A0A6H9HV86-F1
#
_entry.id   AF-A0A6H9HV86-F1
#
_cell.length_a   1.000
_cell.length_b   1.000
_cell.length_c   1.000
_cell.angle_alpha   90.00
_cell.angle_beta   90.00
_cell.angle_gamma   90.00
#
_symmetry.space_group_name_H-M   'P 1'
#
loop_
_entity.id
_entity.type
_entity.pdbx_description
1 polymer ?
#
loop_
_entity_poly.entity_id
_entity_poly.type
_entity_poly.pdbx_seq_one_letter_code
_entity_poly.pdbx_strand_id
1 'polypeptide(L)'
;MGYIKNENGIKLWDITINGNFSVAGEKRINDSSFSGKVVVTGDFIIVQSGLTKFPSSVSVSGKVIIAENDVKSLVDDCIKVCQHDKNLWFIYNKGGNNFLIRNYFTEEIENYKEND
;
A
#
# COMPACT_ATOMS: atom_id res chain seq x y z
N MET A 1 4.76 -14.19 9.26
CA MET A 1 4.32 -13.54 8.00
C MET A 1 3.39 -14.51 7.28
N GLY A 2 2.10 -14.18 7.17
CA GLY A 2 1.18 -14.93 6.32
C GLY A 2 1.15 -14.29 4.94
N TYR A 3 1.43 -15.05 3.88
CA TYR A 3 1.15 -14.63 2.51
C TYR A 3 0.13 -15.59 1.91
N ILE A 4 -0.87 -15.06 1.23
CA ILE A 4 -1.87 -15.85 0.51
C ILE A 4 -1.37 -15.99 -0.92
N LYS A 5 -0.98 -17.21 -1.32
CA LYS A 5 -0.63 -17.53 -2.71
C LYS A 5 -1.77 -18.35 -3.30
N ASN A 6 -2.53 -17.79 -4.25
CA ASN A 6 -3.53 -18.55 -4.99
C ASN A 6 -3.66 -18.04 -6.44
N GLU A 7 -3.83 -18.96 -7.37
CA GLU A 7 -3.67 -18.80 -8.82
C GLU A 7 -4.98 -18.44 -9.54
N ASN A 8 -6.08 -18.31 -8.79
CA ASN A 8 -7.37 -17.85 -9.28
C ASN A 8 -7.81 -16.65 -8.42
N GLY A 9 -7.82 -15.45 -9.01
CA GLY A 9 -8.22 -14.15 -8.44
C GLY A 9 -8.53 -14.11 -6.94
N ILE A 10 -7.61 -13.57 -6.14
CA ILE A 10 -7.81 -13.39 -4.70
C ILE A 10 -8.93 -12.37 -4.48
N LYS A 11 -10.01 -12.78 -3.81
CA LYS A 11 -11.03 -11.88 -3.25
C LYS A 11 -10.84 -11.78 -1.74
N LEU A 12 -10.60 -10.56 -1.29
CA LEU A 12 -10.55 -10.16 0.11
C LEU A 12 -11.94 -9.62 0.47
N TRP A 13 -12.69 -10.47 1.18
CA TRP A 13 -13.90 -10.07 1.90
C TRP A 13 -13.49 -9.35 3.19
N ASP A 14 -14.46 -8.88 3.98
CA ASP A 14 -14.21 -8.16 5.23
C ASP A 14 -13.06 -8.82 6.03
N ILE A 15 -11.92 -8.13 6.09
CA ILE A 15 -10.66 -8.66 6.63
C ILE A 15 -10.12 -7.70 7.68
N THR A 16 -9.71 -8.26 8.82
CA THR A 16 -8.99 -7.55 9.87
C THR A 16 -7.61 -8.17 10.02
N ILE A 17 -6.58 -7.34 9.89
CA ILE A 17 -5.18 -7.74 10.00
C ILE A 17 -4.58 -7.03 11.21
N ASN A 18 -4.26 -7.82 12.22
CA ASN A 18 -3.57 -7.36 13.42
C ASN A 18 -2.06 -7.32 13.17
N GLY A 19 -1.60 -6.30 12.46
CA GLY A 19 -0.22 -6.12 12.03
C GLY A 19 -0.12 -5.47 10.66
N ASN A 20 1.03 -5.62 10.01
CA ASN A 20 1.27 -5.07 8.68
C ASN A 20 0.60 -5.95 7.61
N PHE A 21 0.01 -5.30 6.60
CA PHE A 21 -0.55 -5.95 5.44
C PHE A 21 0.20 -5.51 4.18
N SER A 22 0.72 -6.47 3.42
CA SER A 22 1.41 -6.19 2.16
C SER A 22 0.61 -6.75 0.99
N VAL A 23 0.29 -5.88 0.04
CA VAL A 23 -0.27 -6.22 -1.25
C VAL A 23 0.83 -6.05 -2.28
N ALA A 24 1.40 -7.18 -2.68
CA ALA A 24 2.45 -7.26 -3.68
C ALA A 24 2.22 -8.44 -4.62
N GLY A 25 2.79 -8.37 -5.82
CA GLY A 25 2.87 -9.52 -6.72
C GLY A 25 2.46 -9.22 -8.15
N GLU A 26 3.21 -8.36 -8.84
CA GLU A 26 3.16 -8.21 -10.30
C GLU A 26 1.73 -8.08 -10.87
N LYS A 27 0.92 -7.21 -10.27
CA LYS A 27 -0.47 -6.95 -10.69
C LYS A 27 -1.50 -8.05 -10.43
N ARG A 28 -1.16 -9.12 -9.69
CA ARG A 28 -2.10 -10.21 -9.35
C ARG A 28 -3.23 -9.76 -8.40
N ILE A 29 -2.92 -8.88 -7.46
CA ILE A 29 -3.94 -8.22 -6.63
C ILE A 29 -4.36 -6.93 -7.34
N ASN A 30 -5.63 -6.78 -7.64
CA ASN A 30 -6.18 -5.63 -8.37
C ASN A 30 -7.48 -5.15 -7.73
N ASP A 31 -8.14 -4.18 -8.36
CA ASP A 31 -9.35 -3.56 -7.83
C ASP A 31 -10.47 -4.56 -7.47
N SER A 32 -10.59 -5.65 -8.23
CA SER A 32 -11.58 -6.69 -7.98
C SER A 32 -11.24 -7.60 -6.81
N SER A 33 -10.00 -7.52 -6.33
CA SER A 33 -9.53 -8.27 -5.17
C SER A 33 -10.07 -7.74 -3.86
N PHE A 34 -10.63 -6.53 -3.82
CA PHE A 34 -11.19 -5.93 -2.61
C PHE A 34 -12.71 -5.84 -2.72
N SER A 35 -13.39 -6.70 -1.97
CA SER A 35 -14.86 -6.82 -1.99
C SER A 35 -15.53 -6.44 -0.67
N GLY A 36 -14.74 -6.14 0.36
CA GLY A 36 -15.23 -5.80 1.69
C GLY A 36 -14.37 -4.75 2.40
N LYS A 37 -14.66 -4.55 3.69
CA LYS A 37 -13.91 -3.68 4.59
C LYS A 37 -12.55 -4.28 4.94
N VAL A 38 -11.50 -3.49 4.81
CA VAL A 38 -10.14 -3.87 5.20
C VAL A 38 -9.74 -3.04 6.41
N VAL A 39 -9.42 -3.71 7.52
CA VAL A 39 -8.89 -3.06 8.72
C VAL A 39 -7.47 -3.56 8.93
N VAL A 40 -6.51 -2.65 9.00
CA VAL A 40 -5.09 -2.95 9.22
C VAL A 40 -4.63 -2.16 10.45
N THR A 41 -4.25 -2.85 11.52
CA THR A 41 -3.79 -2.17 12.74
C THR A 41 -2.32 -1.73 12.65
N GLY A 42 -1.56 -2.26 11.69
CA GLY A 42 -0.20 -1.84 11.36
C GLY A 42 -0.14 -1.07 10.05
N ASP A 43 0.96 -1.23 9.32
CA ASP A 43 1.19 -0.57 8.04
C ASP A 43 0.50 -1.31 6.88
N PHE A 44 -0.08 -0.55 5.95
CA PHE A 44 -0.60 -1.09 4.71
C PHE A 44 0.33 -0.76 3.54
N ILE A 45 1.03 -1.78 3.04
CA ILE A 45 2.08 -1.66 2.04
C ILE A 45 1.56 -2.15 0.69
N ILE A 46 1.63 -1.31 -0.34
CA ILE A 46 1.17 -1.60 -1.70
C ILE A 46 2.36 -1.46 -2.64
N VAL A 47 2.78 -2.57 -3.25
CA VAL A 47 3.99 -2.63 -4.07
C VAL A 47 3.73 -3.41 -5.35
N GLN A 48 3.99 -2.83 -6.53
CA GLN A 48 3.78 -3.49 -7.82
C GLN A 48 2.42 -4.21 -7.94
N SER A 49 1.37 -3.56 -7.45
CA SER A 49 0.02 -4.12 -7.46
C SER A 49 -0.70 -3.77 -8.77
N GLY A 50 -1.85 -4.40 -8.98
CA GLY A 50 -2.76 -4.13 -10.10
C GLY A 50 -3.87 -3.17 -9.68
N LEU A 51 -3.72 -2.52 -8.53
CA LEU A 51 -4.69 -1.55 -8.03
C LEU A 51 -4.59 -0.28 -8.84
N THR A 52 -5.75 0.17 -9.33
CA THR A 52 -5.89 1.48 -9.99
C THR A 52 -6.61 2.49 -9.12
N LYS A 53 -7.27 2.02 -8.06
CA LYS A 53 -7.94 2.83 -7.04
C LYS A 53 -7.68 2.27 -5.66
N PHE A 54 -7.68 3.15 -4.66
CA PHE A 54 -7.56 2.70 -3.27
C PHE A 54 -8.87 2.01 -2.85
N PRO A 55 -8.83 0.89 -2.10
CA PRO A 55 -10.07 0.22 -1.72
C PRO A 55 -10.93 1.14 -0.85
N SER A 56 -12.23 1.22 -1.17
CA SER A 56 -13.14 2.27 -0.68
C SER A 56 -13.45 2.19 0.82
N SER A 57 -13.20 1.05 1.46
CA SER A 57 -13.47 0.82 2.88
C SER A 57 -12.23 0.25 3.55
N VAL A 58 -11.20 1.09 3.67
CA VAL A 58 -9.93 0.75 4.30
C VAL A 58 -9.72 1.63 5.52
N SER A 59 -9.39 1.02 6.65
CA SER A 59 -8.93 1.70 7.85
C SER A 59 -7.54 1.20 8.19
N VAL A 60 -6.58 2.11 8.28
CA VAL A 60 -5.17 1.79 8.58
C VAL A 60 -4.75 2.64 9.77
N SER A 61 -4.29 2.01 10.85
CA SER A 61 -3.78 2.75 12.02
C SER A 61 -2.31 3.15 11.88
N GLY A 62 -1.53 2.38 11.09
CA GLY A 62 -0.14 2.69 10.76
C GLY A 62 0.01 3.51 9.48
N LYS A 63 1.16 3.35 8.81
CA LYS A 63 1.49 4.01 7.55
C LYS A 63 0.81 3.31 6.37
N VAL A 64 0.31 4.06 5.40
CA VAL A 64 0.03 3.56 4.05
C VAL A 64 1.25 3.84 3.20
N ILE A 65 1.83 2.79 2.65
CA ILE A 65 3.09 2.85 1.90
C ILE A 65 2.82 2.40 0.47
N ILE A 66 3.03 3.29 -0.52
CA ILE A 66 2.89 2.95 -1.94
C ILE A 66 4.26 3.02 -2.60
N ALA A 67 4.68 1.92 -3.22
CA ALA A 67 5.94 1.82 -3.96
C ALA A 67 5.70 1.20 -5.34
N GLU A 68 6.40 1.67 -6.37
CA GLU A 68 6.44 1.00 -7.69
C GLU A 68 5.04 0.66 -8.26
N ASN A 69 4.08 1.57 -8.07
CA ASN A 69 2.76 1.51 -8.70
C ASN A 69 2.64 2.73 -9.62
N ASP A 70 2.37 2.50 -10.91
CA ASP A 70 2.36 3.56 -11.94
C ASP A 70 1.04 4.36 -12.00
N VAL A 71 0.14 4.20 -11.03
CA VAL A 71 -1.24 4.62 -11.19
C VAL A 71 -1.55 5.87 -10.37
N LYS A 72 -1.58 7.03 -11.05
CA LYS A 72 -1.93 8.34 -10.45
C LYS A 72 -3.27 8.31 -9.69
N SER A 73 -4.28 7.61 -10.22
CA SER A 73 -5.60 7.53 -9.56
C SER A 73 -5.59 6.78 -8.23
N LEU A 74 -4.72 5.76 -8.07
CA LEU A 74 -4.55 5.05 -6.80
C LEU A 74 -4.02 6.00 -5.72
N VAL A 75 -3.04 6.82 -6.10
CA VAL A 75 -2.46 7.84 -5.24
C VAL A 75 -3.49 8.89 -4.85
N ASP A 76 -4.22 9.45 -5.83
CA ASP A 76 -5.25 10.46 -5.60
C ASP A 76 -6.37 9.95 -4.67
N ASP A 77 -6.79 8.69 -4.85
CA ASP A 77 -7.79 8.08 -3.98
C ASP A 77 -7.24 7.76 -2.59
N CYS A 78 -6.00 7.30 -2.49
CA CYS A 78 -5.34 7.07 -1.21
C CYS A 78 -5.22 8.37 -0.40
N ILE A 79 -4.89 9.49 -1.05
CA ILE A 79 -4.84 10.81 -0.42
C ILE A 79 -6.21 11.17 0.17
N LYS A 80 -7.31 10.98 -0.56
CA LYS A 80 -8.67 11.27 -0.06
C LYS A 80 -9.00 10.46 1.20
N VAL A 81 -8.60 9.20 1.25
CA VAL A 81 -8.84 8.33 2.42
C VAL A 81 -7.92 8.71 3.59
N CYS A 82 -6.65 9.00 3.33
CA CYS A 82 -5.64 9.25 4.36
C CYS A 82 -5.59 10.71 4.86
N GLN A 83 -6.42 11.61 4.31
CA GLN A 83 -6.44 13.06 4.58
C GLN A 83 -6.53 13.43 6.07
N HIS A 84 -6.95 12.50 6.93
CA HIS A 84 -7.14 12.73 8.36
C HIS A 84 -6.02 12.17 9.25
N ASP A 85 -5.14 11.30 8.72
CA ASP A 85 -4.24 10.49 9.57
C ASP A 85 -2.75 10.82 9.42
N LYS A 86 -2.35 11.71 8.49
CA LYS A 86 -0.93 12.07 8.20
C LYS A 86 0.01 10.89 7.94
N ASN A 87 -0.54 9.71 7.68
CA ASN A 87 0.19 8.45 7.62
C ASN A 87 0.40 7.95 6.19
N LEU A 88 0.32 8.82 5.19
CA LEU A 88 0.57 8.44 3.78
C LEU A 88 2.03 8.67 3.41
N TRP A 89 2.70 7.58 3.03
CA TRP A 89 4.11 7.56 2.65
C TRP A 89 4.28 6.96 1.25
N PHE A 90 5.17 7.55 0.47
CA PHE A 90 5.55 7.07 -0.86
C PHE A 90 6.98 6.59 -0.83
N ILE A 91 7.25 5.43 -1.43
CA ILE A 91 8.61 4.94 -1.65
C ILE A 91 8.93 5.03 -3.13
N TYR A 92 10.01 5.74 -3.43
CA TYR A 92 10.57 5.89 -4.77
C TYR A 92 11.92 5.20 -4.83
N ASN A 93 12.09 4.28 -5.79
CA ASN A 93 13.41 3.73 -6.10
C ASN A 93 14.23 4.78 -6.86
N LYS A 94 15.37 5.19 -6.29
CA LYS A 94 16.30 6.16 -6.89
C LYS A 94 17.38 5.49 -7.76
N GLY A 95 17.34 4.17 -7.92
CA GLY A 95 18.30 3.35 -8.65
C GLY A 95 19.20 2.52 -7.71
N GLY A 96 19.42 1.26 -8.09
CA GLY A 96 20.13 0.28 -7.26
C GLY A 96 19.37 0.02 -5.95
N ASN A 97 20.09 -0.03 -4.84
CA ASN A 97 19.54 -0.27 -3.50
C ASN A 97 19.16 1.03 -2.76
N ASN A 98 18.93 2.14 -3.49
CA ASN A 98 18.64 3.45 -2.90
C ASN A 98 17.15 3.79 -3.02
N PHE A 99 16.51 4.08 -1.89
CA PHE A 99 15.10 4.40 -1.81
C PHE A 99 14.88 5.74 -1.12
N LEU A 100 13.91 6.49 -1.64
CA LEU A 100 13.40 7.71 -1.02
C LEU A 100 12.02 7.40 -0.45
N ILE A 101 11.85 7.59 0.84
CA ILE A 101 10.57 7.47 1.52
C ILE A 101 10.11 8.89 1.86
N ARG A 102 8.93 9.30 1.38
CA ARG A 102 8.41 10.65 1.62
C ARG A 102 7.01 10.59 2.20
N ASN A 103 6.78 11.29 3.30
CA ASN A 103 5.43 11.54 3.79
C ASN A 103 4.75 12.59 2.91
N TYR A 104 3.54 12.29 2.45
CA TYR A 104 2.81 13.17 1.54
C TYR A 104 2.38 14.48 2.20
N PHE A 105 1.93 14.42 3.45
CA PHE A 105 1.29 15.56 4.13
C PHE A 105 2.30 16.44 4.88
N THR A 106 3.32 15.84 5.48
CA THR A 106 4.34 16.58 6.24
C THR A 106 5.56 16.96 5.42
N GLU A 107 5.66 16.42 4.20
CA GLU A 107 6.84 16.50 3.34
C GLU A 107 8.13 15.94 3.98
N GLU A 108 8.01 15.19 5.08
CA GLU A 108 9.11 14.50 5.72
C GLU A 108 9.76 13.51 4.75
N ILE A 109 11.09 13.48 4.75
CA ILE A 109 11.89 12.66 3.84
C ILE A 109 12.83 11.78 4.64
N GLU A 110 12.78 10.48 4.38
CA GLU A 110 13.75 9.50 4.83
C GLU A 110 14.48 8.93 3.61
N ASN A 111 15.81 8.89 3.66
CA ASN A 111 16.60 8.18 2.65
C ASN A 111 16.98 6.81 3.22
N TYR A 112 16.66 5.76 2.48
CA TYR A 112 16.98 4.40 2.85
C TYR A 112 17.94 3.78 1.84
N LYS A 113 18.96 3.08 2.35
CA LYS A 113 19.89 2.29 1.54
C LYS A 113 19.89 0.87 2.08
N GLU A 114 19.48 -0.07 1.25
CA GLU A 114 19.55 -1.48 1.60
C GLU A 114 21.01 -1.93 1.55
N ASN A 115 21.50 -2.54 2.64
CA ASN A 115 22.83 -3.13 2.67
C ASN A 115 22.77 -4.49 1.97
N ASP A 116 23.73 -4.73 1.06
CA ASP A 116 23.90 -5.99 0.32
C ASP A 116 24.10 -7.22 1.24
#